data_AF-A0A7C1NJE4-F1
#
_entry.id   AF-A0A7C1NJE4-F1
#
_cell.length_a   1.000
_cell.length_b   1.000
_cell.length_c   1.000
_cell.angle_alpha   90.00
_cell.angle_beta   90.00
_cell.angle_gamma   90.00
#
_symmetry.space_group_name_H-M   'P 1'
#
loop_
_entity.id
_entity.type
_entity.pdbx_description
1 polymer ?
#
loop_
_entity_poly.entity_id
_entity_poly.type
_entity_poly.pdbx_seq_one_letter_code
_entity_poly.pdbx_strand_id
1 'polypeptide(L)'
;MNVQETRLHLRGESRFIDDQPLPENLLYGAVFVSPTAHGRLNGLNLKEAEKLPGVETIITAAAIPGENQIGSIFPDEPLLADQKLHYQGQPIALVIAQSPEIASAGAKAIQAEIEELEPVFDPRRAEAKDLLICPPRTFAAGDVEKTWQDCSLIVEGRVDSGGQEHLYLETQGSLALPTDNGGLKIISATQNPTSVQRLTARVTGLSMHRIEVEVHRLGGAFGGKEDQATAWAVMAGLAACTLKKPVKLVLRRGEDMRYTGKRHPYSSDYRLGLNEQGRMLAYEVTFYQNAALFIQPQTVIRRIGMAFACIAHILTPAQHQL
;
A
#
# COMPACT_ATOMS: atom_id res chain seq x y z
N MET A 1 -25.89 12.36 0.83
CA MET A 1 -25.83 11.61 2.10
C MET A 1 -27.28 11.45 2.56
N ASN A 2 -27.78 10.22 2.69
CA ASN A 2 -29.18 9.98 3.07
C ASN A 2 -29.39 10.50 4.50
N VAL A 3 -30.47 11.25 4.77
CA VAL A 3 -30.76 11.87 6.08
C VAL A 3 -30.75 10.84 7.22
N GLN A 4 -31.04 9.58 6.91
CA GLN A 4 -30.95 8.47 7.86
C GLN A 4 -29.50 8.18 8.31
N GLU A 5 -28.51 8.15 7.41
CA GLU A 5 -27.12 7.79 7.78
C GLU A 5 -26.45 8.85 8.64
N THR A 6 -26.67 10.13 8.34
CA THR A 6 -26.13 11.22 9.16
C THR A 6 -26.61 11.12 10.61
N ARG A 7 -27.86 10.72 10.84
CA ARG A 7 -28.40 10.54 12.20
C ARG A 7 -27.76 9.36 12.92
N LEU A 8 -27.49 8.26 12.22
CA LEU A 8 -26.79 7.10 12.78
C LEU A 8 -25.35 7.48 13.19
N HIS A 9 -24.64 8.26 12.37
CA HIS A 9 -23.29 8.74 12.69
C HIS A 9 -23.26 9.63 13.94
N LEU A 10 -24.19 10.60 14.04
CA LEU A 10 -24.27 11.51 15.18
C LEU A 10 -24.60 10.79 16.50
N ARG A 11 -25.23 9.61 16.43
CA ARG A 11 -25.60 8.81 17.60
C ARG A 11 -24.61 7.70 17.94
N GLY A 12 -23.59 7.47 17.10
CA GLY A 12 -22.69 6.32 17.23
C GLY A 12 -23.35 4.97 16.91
N GLU A 13 -24.44 4.98 16.15
CA GLU A 13 -25.20 3.77 15.76
C GLU A 13 -24.69 3.18 14.42
N SER A 14 -23.92 3.96 13.66
CA SER A 14 -23.27 3.49 12.43
C SER A 14 -22.13 2.53 12.77
N ARG A 15 -22.28 1.25 12.39
CA ARG A 15 -21.25 0.22 12.59
C ARG A 15 -20.15 0.26 11.53
N PHE A 16 -18.90 0.35 11.96
CA PHE A 16 -17.70 0.19 11.15
C PHE A 16 -17.13 -1.22 11.31
N ILE A 17 -15.92 -1.48 10.79
CA ILE A 17 -15.35 -2.84 10.86
C ILE A 17 -15.12 -3.30 12.31
N ASP A 18 -14.67 -2.39 13.17
CA ASP A 18 -14.31 -2.72 14.54
C ASP A 18 -15.55 -2.84 15.45
N ASP A 19 -16.69 -2.25 15.04
CA ASP A 19 -17.98 -2.30 15.74
C ASP A 19 -18.81 -3.56 15.44
N GLN A 20 -18.30 -4.44 14.56
CA GLN A 20 -19.00 -5.68 14.23
C GLN A 20 -19.15 -6.55 15.49
N PRO A 21 -20.32 -7.21 15.67
CA PRO A 21 -20.50 -8.17 16.76
C PRO A 21 -19.36 -9.18 16.78
N LEU A 22 -18.72 -9.35 17.93
CA LEU A 22 -17.59 -10.25 18.06
C LEU A 22 -18.10 -11.69 18.05
N PRO A 23 -17.62 -12.55 17.14
CA PRO A 23 -17.98 -13.95 17.13
C PRO A 23 -17.35 -14.68 18.32
N GLU A 24 -17.90 -15.84 18.68
CA GLU A 24 -17.29 -16.71 19.68
C GLU A 24 -15.92 -17.21 19.22
N ASN A 25 -15.01 -17.44 20.18
CA ASN A 25 -13.64 -17.90 19.92
C ASN A 25 -12.83 -16.98 18.97
N LEU A 26 -13.15 -15.69 18.97
CA LEU A 26 -12.42 -14.69 18.20
C LEU A 26 -10.95 -14.63 18.62
N LEU A 27 -10.07 -14.62 17.62
CA LEU A 27 -8.64 -14.37 17.79
C LEU A 27 -8.25 -13.04 17.14
N TYR A 28 -7.10 -12.52 17.56
CA TYR A 28 -6.57 -11.23 17.14
C TYR A 28 -5.21 -11.40 16.48
N GLY A 29 -5.03 -10.74 15.34
CA GLY A 29 -3.77 -10.72 14.60
C GLY A 29 -2.93 -9.48 14.88
N ALA A 30 -1.63 -9.66 15.03
CA ALA A 30 -0.62 -8.60 15.01
C ALA A 30 0.53 -8.98 14.08
N VAL A 31 1.10 -8.00 13.40
CA VAL A 31 2.10 -8.26 12.34
C VAL A 31 3.48 -7.86 12.85
N PHE A 32 4.42 -8.79 12.77
CA PHE A 32 5.84 -8.50 12.89
C PHE A 32 6.36 -8.06 11.52
N VAL A 33 6.99 -6.89 11.48
CA VAL A 33 7.40 -6.20 10.25
C VAL A 33 8.90 -5.96 10.22
N SER A 34 9.44 -5.73 9.02
CA SER A 34 10.84 -5.37 8.82
C SER A 34 11.19 -4.07 9.57
N PRO A 35 12.23 -4.08 10.42
CA PRO A 35 12.77 -2.86 11.01
C PRO A 35 13.68 -2.09 10.04
N THR A 36 14.17 -2.72 8.96
CA THR A 36 15.12 -2.13 8.01
C THR A 36 14.46 -1.73 6.69
N ALA A 37 15.07 -0.76 6.01
CA ALA A 37 14.63 -0.27 4.70
C ALA A 37 15.06 -1.17 3.54
N HIS A 38 16.16 -1.91 3.66
CA HIS A 38 16.59 -2.87 2.64
C HIS A 38 17.52 -3.90 3.30
N GLY A 39 17.28 -5.19 3.05
CA GLY A 39 18.08 -6.21 3.70
C GLY A 39 17.80 -7.63 3.23
N ARG A 40 18.62 -8.56 3.70
CA ARG A 40 18.41 -10.00 3.57
C ARG A 40 18.00 -10.58 4.92
N LEU A 41 16.88 -11.29 4.95
CA LEU A 41 16.40 -12.02 6.12
C LEU A 41 17.11 -13.37 6.17
N ASN A 42 17.98 -13.56 7.16
CA ASN A 42 18.76 -14.79 7.34
C ASN A 42 18.08 -15.80 8.26
N GLY A 43 17.21 -15.33 9.16
CA GLY A 43 16.50 -16.20 10.09
C GLY A 43 15.49 -15.47 10.98
N LEU A 44 14.57 -16.24 11.55
CA LEU A 44 13.59 -15.78 12.53
C LEU A 44 13.67 -16.63 13.79
N ASN A 45 13.71 -15.97 14.94
CA ASN A 45 13.58 -16.61 16.24
C ASN A 45 12.19 -16.28 16.82
N LEU A 46 11.34 -17.31 16.86
CA LEU A 46 9.95 -17.22 17.31
C LEU A 46 9.75 -17.70 18.75
N LYS A 47 10.79 -18.29 19.37
CA LYS A 47 10.66 -19.09 20.60
C LYS A 47 10.05 -18.33 21.77
N GLU A 48 10.42 -17.07 21.96
CA GLU A 48 9.90 -16.27 23.07
C GLU A 48 8.45 -15.83 22.82
N ALA A 49 8.10 -15.56 21.56
CA ALA A 49 6.72 -15.23 21.18
C ALA A 49 5.79 -16.45 21.35
N GLU A 50 6.23 -17.64 20.95
CA GLU A 50 5.46 -18.90 21.08
C GLU A 50 5.18 -19.29 22.54
N LYS A 51 6.05 -18.89 23.48
CA LYS A 51 5.88 -19.18 24.91
C LYS A 51 4.89 -18.25 25.62
N LEU A 52 4.49 -17.13 25.00
CA LEU A 52 3.60 -16.19 25.65
C LEU A 52 2.21 -16.81 25.83
N PRO A 53 1.66 -16.83 27.06
CA PRO A 53 0.32 -17.35 27.30
C PRO A 53 -0.72 -16.62 26.45
N GLY A 54 -1.54 -17.40 25.73
CA GLY A 54 -2.60 -16.89 24.85
C GLY A 54 -2.16 -16.60 23.41
N VAL A 55 -0.89 -16.77 23.05
CA VAL A 55 -0.48 -16.89 21.64
C VAL A 55 -0.90 -18.28 21.14
N GLU A 56 -1.67 -18.32 20.06
CA GLU A 56 -2.19 -19.56 19.47
C GLU A 56 -1.27 -20.08 18.37
N THR A 57 -0.77 -19.18 17.51
CA THR A 57 0.16 -19.54 16.44
C THR A 57 0.88 -18.32 15.88
N ILE A 58 1.98 -18.57 15.16
CA ILE A 58 2.71 -17.57 14.39
C ILE A 58 2.85 -18.11 12.96
N ILE A 59 2.35 -17.35 11.99
CA ILE A 59 2.38 -17.70 10.58
C ILE A 59 3.51 -16.94 9.90
N THR A 60 4.42 -17.68 9.26
CA THR A 60 5.50 -17.14 8.42
C THR A 60 5.23 -17.47 6.95
N ALA A 61 6.04 -16.94 6.03
CA ALA A 61 5.93 -17.22 4.61
C ALA A 61 5.91 -18.74 4.28
N ALA A 62 6.64 -19.56 5.04
CA ALA A 62 6.71 -21.01 4.84
C ALA A 62 5.40 -21.76 5.17
N ALA A 63 4.51 -21.13 5.95
CA ALA A 63 3.22 -21.72 6.33
C ALA A 63 2.07 -21.32 5.39
N ILE A 64 2.36 -20.58 4.31
CA ILE A 64 1.35 -20.19 3.31
C ILE A 64 1.04 -21.40 2.42
N PRO A 65 -0.22 -21.87 2.35
CA PRO A 65 -0.59 -23.07 1.60
C PRO A 65 -0.68 -22.86 0.09
N GLY A 66 -0.97 -21.63 -0.36
CA GLY A 66 -1.02 -21.23 -1.76
C GLY A 66 0.24 -20.47 -2.18
N GLU A 67 0.06 -19.43 -2.99
CA GLU A 67 1.18 -18.59 -3.44
C GLU A 67 1.35 -17.36 -2.54
N ASN A 68 2.57 -17.14 -2.04
CA ASN A 68 2.94 -15.96 -1.25
C ASN A 68 3.07 -14.70 -2.14
N GLN A 69 1.97 -14.23 -2.74
CA GLN A 69 1.97 -13.16 -3.73
C GLN A 69 0.66 -12.36 -3.75
N ILE A 70 0.74 -11.06 -3.48
CA ILE A 70 -0.40 -10.13 -3.39
C ILE A 70 -0.31 -8.92 -4.32
N GLY A 71 0.71 -8.85 -5.18
CA GLY A 71 0.82 -7.80 -6.20
C GLY A 71 -0.42 -7.79 -7.10
N SER A 72 -1.04 -6.61 -7.19
CA SER A 72 -2.37 -6.45 -7.80
C SER A 72 -2.32 -6.36 -9.32
N ILE A 73 -1.27 -5.73 -9.85
CA ILE A 73 -1.01 -5.49 -11.27
C ILE A 73 0.02 -6.49 -11.80
N PHE A 74 1.16 -6.60 -11.12
CA PHE A 74 2.20 -7.59 -11.40
C PHE A 74 2.38 -8.49 -10.17
N PRO A 75 2.85 -9.73 -10.35
CA PRO A 75 3.16 -10.60 -9.22
C PRO A 75 4.53 -10.24 -8.62
N ASP A 76 4.65 -9.04 -8.05
CA ASP A 76 5.90 -8.47 -7.52
C ASP A 76 5.95 -8.35 -5.99
N GLU A 77 4.82 -8.45 -5.29
CA GLU A 77 4.73 -8.21 -3.83
C GLU A 77 4.37 -9.48 -3.04
N PRO A 78 5.23 -9.99 -2.14
CA PRO A 78 4.87 -11.10 -1.25
C PRO A 78 3.93 -10.66 -0.12
N LEU A 79 3.09 -11.58 0.40
CA LEU A 79 2.27 -11.30 1.58
C LEU A 79 3.12 -11.19 2.85
N LEU A 80 4.03 -12.15 3.05
CA LEU A 80 4.99 -12.20 4.14
C LEU A 80 6.39 -12.37 3.54
N ALA A 81 7.33 -11.51 3.91
CA ALA A 81 8.69 -11.59 3.40
C ALA A 81 9.42 -12.85 3.92
N ASP A 82 10.19 -13.48 3.03
CA ASP A 82 10.93 -14.72 3.32
C ASP A 82 12.45 -14.54 3.28
N GLN A 83 12.99 -13.85 2.26
CA GLN A 83 14.43 -13.74 2.02
C GLN A 83 14.90 -12.29 1.86
N LYS A 84 14.14 -11.46 1.14
CA LYS A 84 14.50 -10.07 0.86
C LYS A 84 13.51 -9.13 1.50
N LEU A 85 14.05 -8.15 2.21
CA LEU A 85 13.32 -7.05 2.81
C LEU A 85 13.52 -5.83 1.93
N HIS A 86 12.41 -5.29 1.44
CA HIS A 86 12.38 -4.21 0.47
C HIS A 86 12.13 -2.86 1.13
N TYR A 87 11.44 -2.81 2.27
CA TYR A 87 11.13 -1.57 2.96
C TYR A 87 10.89 -1.79 4.46
N GLN A 88 11.03 -0.70 5.23
CA GLN A 88 10.69 -0.70 6.65
C GLN A 88 9.17 -0.77 6.81
N GLY A 89 8.68 -1.70 7.62
CA GLY A 89 7.25 -1.97 7.76
C GLY A 89 6.73 -3.11 6.89
N GLN A 90 7.58 -3.76 6.07
CA GLN A 90 7.18 -4.92 5.28
C GLN A 90 6.79 -6.09 6.20
N PRO A 91 5.61 -6.71 6.04
CA PRO A 91 5.20 -7.87 6.84
C PRO A 91 6.19 -9.04 6.71
N ILE A 92 6.57 -9.64 7.84
CA ILE A 92 7.47 -10.81 7.90
C ILE A 92 6.75 -12.01 8.53
N ALA A 93 6.02 -11.78 9.62
CA ALA A 93 5.28 -12.82 10.32
C ALA A 93 3.98 -12.28 10.90
N LEU A 94 2.98 -13.15 11.03
CA LEU A 94 1.67 -12.84 11.60
C LEU A 94 1.48 -13.63 12.89
N VAL A 95 1.34 -12.93 14.01
CA VAL A 95 1.06 -13.51 15.33
C VAL A 95 -0.43 -13.51 15.58
N ILE A 96 -1.00 -14.66 15.94
CA ILE A 96 -2.41 -14.81 16.30
C ILE A 96 -2.53 -15.16 17.78
N ALA A 97 -3.35 -14.42 18.51
CA ALA A 97 -3.53 -14.59 19.94
C ALA A 97 -4.98 -14.33 20.40
N GLN A 98 -5.25 -14.63 21.67
CA GLN A 98 -6.57 -14.50 22.29
C GLN A 98 -6.99 -13.04 22.60
N SER A 99 -6.03 -12.11 22.60
CA SER A 99 -6.31 -10.68 22.76
C SER A 99 -5.38 -9.81 21.90
N PRO A 100 -5.77 -8.56 21.56
CA PRO A 100 -4.91 -7.63 20.84
C PRO A 100 -3.57 -7.34 21.54
N GLU A 101 -3.58 -7.29 22.87
CA GLU A 101 -2.40 -7.01 23.70
C GLU A 101 -1.40 -8.16 23.63
N ILE A 102 -1.88 -9.40 23.70
CA ILE A 102 -1.05 -10.59 23.61
C ILE A 102 -0.49 -10.75 22.20
N ALA A 103 -1.31 -10.51 21.16
CA ALA A 103 -0.84 -10.53 19.77
C ALA A 103 0.30 -9.51 19.56
N SER A 104 0.10 -8.27 20.04
CA SER A 104 1.12 -7.22 19.97
C SER A 104 2.37 -7.56 20.77
N ALA A 105 2.24 -8.17 21.95
CA ALA A 105 3.37 -8.62 22.76
C ALA A 105 4.15 -9.74 22.05
N GLY A 106 3.46 -10.70 21.44
CA GLY A 106 4.08 -11.75 20.64
C GLY A 106 4.82 -11.22 19.43
N ALA A 107 4.23 -10.27 18.69
CA ALA A 107 4.91 -9.64 17.56
C ALA A 107 6.20 -8.92 18.00
N LYS A 108 6.21 -8.28 19.17
CA LYS A 108 7.41 -7.62 19.73
C LYS A 108 8.47 -8.58 20.27
N ALA A 109 8.08 -9.81 20.60
CA ALA A 109 8.99 -10.84 21.11
C ALA A 109 9.72 -11.61 19.99
N ILE A 110 9.28 -11.47 18.74
CA ILE A 110 9.97 -12.04 17.57
C ILE A 110 11.28 -11.30 17.32
N GLN A 111 12.34 -12.07 17.05
CA GLN A 111 13.64 -11.53 16.64
C GLN A 111 13.95 -11.99 15.22
N ALA A 112 14.52 -11.09 14.42
CA ALA A 112 14.95 -11.36 13.06
C ALA A 112 16.45 -11.12 12.90
N GLU A 113 17.12 -12.06 12.26
CA GLU A 113 18.51 -11.92 11.84
C GLU A 113 18.53 -11.30 10.43
N ILE A 114 18.97 -10.05 10.35
CA ILE A 114 18.90 -9.27 9.11
C ILE A 114 20.30 -8.75 8.76
N GLU A 115 20.72 -9.04 7.53
CA GLU A 115 21.85 -8.36 6.90
C GLU A 115 21.31 -7.10 6.20
N GLU A 116 21.62 -5.92 6.74
CA GLU A 116 21.22 -4.66 6.12
C GLU A 116 21.98 -4.42 4.81
N LEU A 117 21.25 -4.00 3.79
CA LEU A 117 21.78 -3.65 2.48
C LEU A 117 21.56 -2.16 2.23
N GLU A 118 22.40 -1.54 1.40
CA GLU A 118 22.29 -0.11 1.09
C GLU A 118 20.92 0.19 0.43
N PRO A 119 20.07 1.03 1.04
CA PRO A 119 18.79 1.41 0.49
C PRO A 119 18.94 2.58 -0.50
N VAL A 120 17.97 2.73 -1.41
CA VAL A 120 17.89 3.87 -2.33
C VAL A 120 16.58 4.62 -2.10
N PHE A 121 16.67 5.85 -1.61
CA PHE A 121 15.50 6.69 -1.29
C PHE A 121 15.28 7.83 -2.29
N ASP A 122 16.31 8.20 -3.04
CA ASP A 122 16.25 9.30 -4.00
C ASP A 122 15.95 8.74 -5.40
N PRO A 123 14.86 9.17 -6.06
CA PRO A 123 14.48 8.69 -7.38
C PRO A 123 15.55 8.98 -8.46
N ARG A 124 16.37 10.03 -8.31
CA ARG A 124 17.49 10.34 -9.22
C ARG A 124 18.66 9.40 -9.02
N ARG A 125 18.94 9.03 -7.77
CA ARG A 125 19.93 7.97 -7.48
C ARG A 125 19.45 6.63 -8.01
N ALA A 126 18.14 6.37 -7.98
CA ALA A 126 17.56 5.17 -8.58
C ALA A 126 17.73 5.17 -10.11
N GLU A 127 17.42 6.28 -10.78
CA GLU A 127 17.66 6.45 -12.22
C GLU A 127 19.13 6.22 -12.59
N ALA A 128 20.06 6.88 -11.90
CA ALA A 128 21.50 6.75 -12.16
C ALA A 128 22.05 5.33 -11.95
N LYS A 129 21.33 4.49 -11.19
CA LYS A 129 21.66 3.08 -10.93
C LYS A 129 20.85 2.09 -11.78
N ASP A 130 20.02 2.58 -12.70
CA ASP A 130 19.09 1.78 -13.50
C ASP A 130 18.12 0.94 -12.64
N LEU A 131 17.63 1.55 -11.56
CA LEU A 131 16.69 0.94 -10.59
C LEU A 131 15.26 1.48 -10.76
N LEU A 132 14.91 1.98 -11.94
CA LEU A 132 13.56 2.46 -12.22
C LEU A 132 12.58 1.30 -12.31
N ILE A 133 11.42 1.42 -11.65
CA ILE A 133 10.36 0.41 -11.67
C ILE A 133 9.81 0.20 -13.09
N CYS A 134 9.77 1.26 -13.88
CA CYS A 134 9.39 1.23 -15.29
C CYS A 134 10.20 2.25 -16.10
N PRO A 135 10.38 2.04 -17.42
CA PRO A 135 11.09 3.00 -18.26
C PRO A 135 10.39 4.37 -18.26
N PRO A 136 11.16 5.47 -18.43
CA PRO A 136 10.59 6.79 -18.52
C PRO A 136 9.65 6.88 -19.73
N ARG A 137 8.57 7.65 -19.61
CA ARG A 137 7.76 7.99 -20.78
C ARG A 137 7.79 9.49 -21.01
N THR A 138 7.64 9.87 -22.27
CA THR A 138 7.78 11.25 -22.71
C THR A 138 6.49 11.63 -23.41
N PHE A 139 5.93 12.77 -23.01
CA PHE A 139 4.80 13.37 -23.71
C PHE A 139 5.30 14.65 -24.35
N ALA A 140 5.17 14.76 -25.68
CA ALA A 140 5.57 15.94 -26.42
C ALA A 140 4.45 16.40 -27.34
N ALA A 141 4.24 17.70 -27.40
CA ALA A 141 3.41 18.37 -28.38
C ALA A 141 4.23 19.53 -28.97
N GLY A 142 4.00 19.92 -30.23
CA GLY A 142 4.69 21.04 -30.91
C GLY A 142 6.16 20.79 -31.31
N ASP A 143 6.85 21.85 -31.74
CA ASP A 143 8.28 21.83 -32.15
C ASP A 143 9.16 22.43 -31.05
N VAL A 144 9.63 21.58 -30.14
CA VAL A 144 10.36 21.97 -28.92
C VAL A 144 11.69 22.66 -29.26
N GLU A 145 12.48 22.09 -30.18
CA GLU A 145 13.83 22.57 -30.47
C GLU A 145 13.83 23.98 -31.08
N LYS A 146 12.86 24.29 -31.95
CA LYS A 146 12.74 25.63 -32.53
C LYS A 146 12.20 26.65 -31.54
N THR A 147 11.19 26.28 -30.75
CA THR A 147 10.51 27.22 -29.84
C THR A 147 11.45 27.80 -28.79
N TRP A 148 12.49 27.05 -28.38
CA TRP A 148 13.52 27.56 -27.47
C TRP A 148 14.35 28.72 -28.05
N GLN A 149 14.54 28.77 -29.37
CA GLN A 149 15.29 29.85 -30.03
C GLN A 149 14.50 31.17 -30.01
N ASP A 150 13.16 31.09 -29.98
CA ASP A 150 12.26 32.24 -29.93
C ASP A 150 12.07 32.81 -28.51
N CYS A 151 12.63 32.14 -27.49
CA CYS A 151 12.51 32.55 -26.10
C CYS A 151 13.52 33.67 -25.75
N SER A 152 13.01 34.80 -25.28
CA SER A 152 13.82 35.94 -24.82
C SER A 152 14.40 35.71 -23.42
N LEU A 153 13.73 34.91 -22.59
CA LEU A 153 14.17 34.54 -21.25
C LEU A 153 13.89 33.06 -21.02
N ILE A 154 14.88 32.35 -20.46
CA ILE A 154 14.73 30.96 -20.02
C ILE A 154 14.92 30.92 -18.51
N VAL A 155 13.94 30.36 -17.81
CA VAL A 155 13.97 30.17 -16.36
C VAL A 155 14.01 28.68 -16.06
N GLU A 156 15.03 28.27 -15.31
CA GLU A 156 15.21 26.89 -14.87
C GLU A 156 15.09 26.83 -13.35
N GLY A 157 14.50 25.75 -12.87
CA GLY A 157 14.36 25.55 -11.44
C GLY A 157 13.94 24.15 -11.08
N ARG A 158 13.89 23.92 -9.78
CA ARG A 158 13.43 22.68 -9.19
C ARG A 158 12.35 22.97 -8.16
N VAL A 159 11.32 22.14 -8.16
CA VAL A 159 10.26 22.18 -7.15
C VAL A 159 10.02 20.77 -6.61
N ASP A 160 9.98 20.67 -5.28
CA ASP A 160 9.69 19.42 -4.58
C ASP A 160 8.29 19.49 -3.96
N SER A 161 7.53 18.41 -4.10
CA SER A 161 6.22 18.21 -3.50
C SER A 161 6.29 17.00 -2.58
N GLY A 162 5.98 17.22 -1.29
CA GLY A 162 6.05 16.19 -0.26
C GLY A 162 5.01 15.08 -0.44
N GLY A 163 5.25 13.96 0.25
CA GLY A 163 4.25 12.91 0.38
C GLY A 163 3.09 13.35 1.29
N GLN A 164 1.98 12.62 1.23
CA GLN A 164 0.80 12.92 2.03
C GLN A 164 0.14 11.64 2.54
N GLU A 165 -0.08 11.58 3.84
CA GLU A 165 -0.87 10.53 4.49
C GLU A 165 -2.38 10.72 4.20
N HIS A 166 -3.09 9.63 3.97
CA HIS A 166 -4.53 9.62 3.71
C HIS A 166 -5.33 10.04 4.95
N LEU A 167 -4.86 9.61 6.13
CA LEU A 167 -5.40 9.96 7.44
C LEU A 167 -6.93 9.74 7.57
N TYR A 168 -7.44 8.67 6.95
CA TYR A 168 -8.78 8.18 7.22
C TYR A 168 -8.96 7.91 8.72
N LEU A 169 -10.14 8.20 9.28
CA LEU A 169 -10.38 8.12 10.73
C LEU A 169 -10.42 6.66 11.21
N GLU A 170 -11.05 5.77 10.44
CA GLU A 170 -11.02 4.33 10.66
C GLU A 170 -9.75 3.75 10.02
N THR A 171 -8.86 3.18 10.80
CA THR A 171 -7.63 2.51 10.32
C THR A 171 -7.94 1.29 9.43
N GLN A 172 -6.89 0.71 8.85
CA GLN A 172 -7.00 -0.58 8.15
C GLN A 172 -7.48 -1.65 9.12
N GLY A 173 -8.44 -2.45 8.66
CA GLY A 173 -9.02 -3.50 9.48
C GLY A 173 -9.80 -4.52 8.68
N SER A 174 -9.83 -5.73 9.21
CA SER A 174 -10.59 -6.85 8.65
C SER A 174 -10.97 -7.86 9.74
N LEU A 175 -12.12 -8.50 9.53
CA LEU A 175 -12.60 -9.64 10.31
C LEU A 175 -12.85 -10.80 9.34
N ALA A 176 -12.11 -11.88 9.49
CA ALA A 176 -12.28 -13.10 8.71
C ALA A 176 -13.01 -14.16 9.55
N LEU A 177 -14.03 -14.76 8.93
CA LEU A 177 -14.88 -15.78 9.52
C LEU A 177 -14.79 -17.04 8.66
N PRO A 178 -14.38 -18.20 9.22
CA PRO A 178 -14.48 -19.46 8.51
C PRO A 178 -15.95 -19.83 8.29
N THR A 179 -16.27 -20.43 7.16
CA THR A 179 -17.61 -20.95 6.86
C THR A 179 -17.65 -22.48 7.01
N ASP A 180 -18.84 -23.04 7.24
CA ASP A 180 -19.05 -24.47 7.52
C ASP A 180 -18.55 -25.39 6.39
N ASN A 181 -18.54 -24.90 5.15
CA ASN A 181 -18.06 -25.61 3.97
C ASN A 181 -16.56 -25.46 3.71
N GLY A 182 -15.80 -24.95 4.69
CA GLY A 182 -14.35 -24.72 4.58
C GLY A 182 -13.99 -23.55 3.66
N GLY A 183 -14.90 -22.57 3.52
CA GLY A 183 -14.65 -21.29 2.88
C GLY A 183 -14.38 -20.18 3.89
N LEU A 184 -14.43 -18.93 3.41
CA LEU A 184 -14.19 -17.74 4.21
C LEU A 184 -15.22 -16.66 3.88
N LYS A 185 -15.67 -15.96 4.92
CA LYS A 185 -16.32 -14.66 4.81
C LYS A 185 -15.40 -13.62 5.43
N ILE A 186 -15.00 -12.62 4.66
CA ILE A 186 -14.09 -11.56 5.09
C ILE A 186 -14.83 -10.24 5.06
N ILE A 187 -15.05 -9.66 6.23
CA ILE A 187 -15.51 -8.27 6.34
C ILE A 187 -14.24 -7.40 6.32
N SER A 188 -14.11 -6.48 5.37
CA SER A 188 -12.89 -5.69 5.20
C SER A 188 -13.20 -4.21 4.97
N ALA A 189 -12.42 -3.34 5.60
CA ALA A 189 -12.42 -1.92 5.28
C ALA A 189 -11.63 -1.66 4.00
N THR A 190 -12.18 -2.02 2.83
CA THR A 190 -11.54 -1.90 1.51
C THR A 190 -12.42 -1.17 0.49
N GLN A 191 -11.81 -0.50 -0.48
CA GLN A 191 -12.49 0.01 -1.68
C GLN A 191 -12.52 -1.02 -2.82
N ASN A 192 -11.74 -2.11 -2.73
CA ASN A 192 -11.58 -3.10 -3.78
C ASN A 192 -11.77 -4.54 -3.25
N PRO A 193 -13.01 -4.95 -2.95
CA PRO A 193 -13.30 -6.28 -2.42
C PRO A 193 -12.91 -7.41 -3.38
N THR A 194 -12.93 -7.17 -4.70
CA THR A 194 -12.54 -8.17 -5.71
C THR A 194 -11.06 -8.51 -5.61
N SER A 195 -10.18 -7.52 -5.41
CA SER A 195 -8.75 -7.78 -5.18
C SER A 195 -8.53 -8.60 -3.91
N VAL A 196 -9.21 -8.24 -2.81
CA VAL A 196 -9.15 -9.01 -1.55
C VAL A 196 -9.57 -10.46 -1.78
N GLN A 197 -10.69 -10.70 -2.46
CA GLN A 197 -11.20 -12.05 -2.73
C GLN A 197 -10.20 -12.87 -3.55
N ARG A 198 -9.73 -12.30 -4.67
CA ARG A 198 -8.81 -12.96 -5.61
C ARG A 198 -7.47 -13.30 -4.95
N LEU A 199 -6.92 -12.37 -4.17
CA LEU A 199 -5.61 -12.53 -3.54
C LEU A 199 -5.68 -13.42 -2.30
N THR A 200 -6.80 -13.41 -1.57
CA THR A 200 -7.07 -14.41 -0.52
C THR A 200 -7.13 -15.81 -1.12
N ALA A 201 -7.83 -15.99 -2.24
CA ALA A 201 -7.92 -17.28 -2.94
C ALA A 201 -6.52 -17.80 -3.31
N ARG A 202 -5.69 -16.91 -3.91
CA ARG A 202 -4.31 -17.23 -4.28
C ARG A 202 -3.44 -17.65 -3.10
N VAL A 203 -3.47 -16.91 -1.99
CA VAL A 203 -2.64 -17.19 -0.81
C VAL A 203 -3.12 -18.42 -0.04
N THR A 204 -4.43 -18.61 0.08
CA THR A 204 -4.99 -19.74 0.85
C THR A 204 -5.08 -21.03 0.04
N GLY A 205 -4.95 -20.96 -1.28
CA GLY A 205 -5.20 -22.08 -2.20
C GLY A 205 -6.67 -22.43 -2.37
N LEU A 206 -7.59 -21.65 -1.77
CA LEU A 206 -9.03 -21.82 -1.96
C LEU A 206 -9.47 -21.28 -3.34
N SER A 207 -10.55 -21.84 -3.88
CA SER A 207 -11.18 -21.26 -5.06
C SER A 207 -11.97 -20.00 -4.69
N MET A 208 -11.97 -18.99 -5.57
CA MET A 208 -12.65 -17.70 -5.30
C MET A 208 -14.12 -17.82 -4.89
N HIS A 209 -14.86 -18.80 -5.42
CA HIS A 209 -16.28 -19.01 -5.08
C HIS A 209 -16.51 -19.43 -3.62
N ARG A 210 -15.46 -19.84 -2.90
CA ARG A 210 -15.50 -20.16 -1.45
C ARG A 210 -15.20 -18.96 -0.57
N ILE A 211 -14.90 -17.81 -1.16
CA ILE A 211 -14.51 -16.60 -0.44
C ILE A 211 -15.53 -15.50 -0.73
N GLU A 212 -16.22 -15.04 0.29
CA GLU A 212 -17.09 -13.86 0.25
C GLU A 212 -16.35 -12.70 0.90
N VAL A 213 -16.31 -11.54 0.22
CA VAL A 213 -15.77 -10.30 0.81
C VAL A 213 -16.91 -9.30 0.95
N GLU A 214 -17.17 -8.90 2.18
CA GLU A 214 -18.21 -7.93 2.51
C GLU A 214 -17.57 -6.60 2.92
N VAL A 215 -18.05 -5.52 2.31
CA VAL A 215 -17.67 -4.15 2.67
C VAL A 215 -18.93 -3.45 3.13
N HIS A 216 -18.93 -2.97 4.37
CA HIS A 216 -20.01 -2.15 4.88
C HIS A 216 -19.77 -0.67 4.48
N ARG A 217 -19.52 0.18 5.48
CA ARG A 217 -19.15 1.59 5.34
C ARG A 217 -17.68 1.75 5.72
N LEU A 218 -17.02 2.74 5.14
CA LEU A 218 -15.62 3.08 5.42
C LEU A 218 -15.56 4.40 6.19
N GLY A 219 -14.78 4.45 7.28
CA GLY A 219 -14.48 5.67 8.03
C GLY A 219 -13.43 6.55 7.36
N GLY A 220 -13.59 6.79 6.06
CA GLY A 220 -12.59 7.40 5.17
C GLY A 220 -11.73 6.36 4.46
N ALA A 221 -11.20 6.73 3.29
CA ALA A 221 -10.39 5.83 2.45
C ALA A 221 -9.38 6.60 1.58
N PHE A 222 -9.85 7.51 0.73
CA PHE A 222 -9.03 8.44 -0.07
C PHE A 222 -7.99 7.77 -1.00
N GLY A 223 -8.25 6.54 -1.45
CA GLY A 223 -7.30 5.73 -2.24
C GLY A 223 -6.37 4.85 -1.40
N GLY A 224 -6.26 5.13 -0.10
CA GLY A 224 -5.46 4.34 0.83
C GLY A 224 -6.09 3.01 1.23
N LYS A 225 -7.37 2.75 0.91
CA LYS A 225 -8.03 1.46 1.14
C LYS A 225 -8.34 0.70 -0.16
N GLU A 226 -7.84 1.15 -1.30
CA GLU A 226 -7.97 0.45 -2.57
C GLU A 226 -7.11 -0.82 -2.57
N ASP A 227 -5.78 -0.66 -2.52
CA ASP A 227 -4.87 -1.79 -2.52
C ASP A 227 -4.26 -2.08 -1.14
N GLN A 228 -3.96 -1.05 -0.35
CA GLN A 228 -3.28 -1.24 0.95
C GLN A 228 -4.11 -2.02 1.97
N ALA A 229 -5.44 -2.07 1.81
CA ALA A 229 -6.31 -2.87 2.66
C ALA A 229 -6.11 -4.39 2.46
N THR A 230 -5.55 -4.79 1.31
CA THR A 230 -5.53 -6.18 0.87
C THR A 230 -4.66 -7.07 1.73
N ALA A 231 -3.42 -6.65 2.03
CA ALA A 231 -2.48 -7.46 2.81
C ALA A 231 -3.07 -7.85 4.17
N TRP A 232 -3.73 -6.90 4.84
CA TRP A 232 -4.36 -7.08 6.16
C TRP A 232 -5.53 -8.06 6.11
N ALA A 233 -6.40 -7.92 5.11
CA ALA A 233 -7.55 -8.80 4.90
C ALA A 233 -7.13 -10.22 4.51
N VAL A 234 -6.11 -10.35 3.66
CA VAL A 234 -5.55 -11.64 3.25
C VAL A 234 -4.85 -12.33 4.43
N MET A 235 -4.13 -11.59 5.28
CA MET A 235 -3.54 -12.13 6.51
C MET A 235 -4.60 -12.67 7.48
N ALA A 236 -5.67 -11.90 7.71
CA ALA A 236 -6.78 -12.36 8.55
C ALA A 236 -7.47 -13.60 7.94
N GLY A 237 -7.70 -13.60 6.63
CA GLY A 237 -8.27 -14.74 5.90
C GLY A 237 -7.40 -15.99 5.98
N LEU A 238 -6.09 -15.85 5.78
CA LEU A 238 -5.12 -16.93 5.93
C LEU A 238 -5.15 -17.53 7.33
N ALA A 239 -5.10 -16.68 8.37
CA ALA A 239 -5.15 -17.15 9.75
C ALA A 239 -6.47 -17.86 10.08
N ALA A 240 -7.60 -17.30 9.66
CA ALA A 240 -8.92 -17.90 9.87
C ALA A 240 -9.07 -19.25 9.13
N CYS A 241 -8.51 -19.36 7.93
CA CYS A 241 -8.48 -20.60 7.15
C CYS A 241 -7.65 -21.68 7.86
N THR A 242 -6.46 -21.32 8.34
CA THR A 242 -5.53 -22.24 9.01
C THR A 242 -6.07 -22.73 10.34
N LEU A 243 -6.59 -21.82 11.17
CA LEU A 243 -7.04 -22.14 12.53
C LEU A 243 -8.49 -22.63 12.60
N LYS A 244 -9.27 -22.42 11.53
CA LYS A 244 -10.73 -22.65 11.52
C LYS A 244 -11.44 -21.90 12.66
N LYS A 245 -10.94 -20.71 13.00
CA LYS A 245 -11.47 -19.81 14.02
C LYS A 245 -11.60 -18.39 13.42
N PRO A 246 -12.55 -17.57 13.88
CA PRO A 246 -12.60 -16.16 13.50
C PRO A 246 -11.32 -15.40 13.86
N VAL A 247 -10.84 -14.55 12.95
CA VAL A 247 -9.65 -13.71 13.19
C VAL A 247 -9.93 -12.27 12.82
N LYS A 248 -9.69 -11.36 13.77
CA LYS A 248 -9.74 -9.92 13.58
C LYS A 248 -8.34 -9.35 13.54
N LEU A 249 -8.06 -8.50 12.55
CA LEU A 249 -6.81 -7.77 12.43
C LEU A 249 -7.14 -6.31 12.17
N VAL A 250 -6.76 -5.44 13.09
CA VAL A 250 -7.00 -4.00 13.03
C VAL A 250 -5.69 -3.30 13.41
N LEU A 251 -5.22 -2.42 12.54
CA LEU A 251 -3.99 -1.68 12.79
C LEU A 251 -4.23 -0.52 13.75
N ARG A 252 -3.29 -0.32 14.67
CA ARG A 252 -3.21 0.92 15.45
C ARG A 252 -2.76 2.05 14.53
N ARG A 253 -3.11 3.30 14.88
CA ARG A 253 -2.77 4.48 14.04
C ARG A 253 -1.28 4.56 13.68
N GLY A 254 -0.39 4.33 14.64
CA GLY A 254 1.06 4.38 14.40
C GLY A 254 1.56 3.26 13.48
N GLU A 255 0.92 2.11 13.51
CA GLU A 255 1.20 0.98 12.61
C GLU A 255 0.68 1.29 11.21
N ASP A 256 -0.56 1.75 11.10
CA ASP A 256 -1.20 2.14 9.84
C ASP A 256 -0.37 3.18 9.08
N MET A 257 0.02 4.26 9.75
CA MET A 257 0.86 5.32 9.16
C MET A 257 2.26 4.85 8.79
N ARG A 258 2.79 3.80 9.43
CA ARG A 258 4.12 3.27 9.13
C ARG A 258 4.09 2.24 8.00
N TYR A 259 3.07 1.39 7.97
CA TYR A 259 3.05 0.19 7.15
C TYR A 259 2.31 0.37 5.84
N THR A 260 1.42 1.38 5.74
CA THR A 260 0.67 1.64 4.51
C THR A 260 1.34 2.67 3.61
N GLY A 261 1.20 2.45 2.30
CA GLY A 261 1.56 3.37 1.23
C GLY A 261 0.73 4.66 1.27
N LYS A 262 1.30 5.73 0.71
CA LYS A 262 0.80 7.11 0.81
C LYS A 262 0.89 7.80 -0.54
N ARG A 263 0.45 9.06 -0.63
CA ARG A 263 0.73 9.88 -1.81
C ARG A 263 2.25 9.98 -2.01
N HIS A 264 2.67 9.66 -3.22
CA HIS A 264 4.07 9.73 -3.63
C HIS A 264 4.60 11.17 -3.61
N PRO A 265 5.80 11.41 -3.05
CA PRO A 265 6.49 12.68 -3.24
C PRO A 265 7.04 12.79 -4.66
N TYR A 266 7.11 14.02 -5.16
CA TYR A 266 7.64 14.36 -6.48
C TYR A 266 8.77 15.37 -6.34
N SER A 267 9.81 15.20 -7.15
CA SER A 267 10.81 16.22 -7.44
C SER A 267 10.71 16.56 -8.91
N SER A 268 10.58 17.83 -9.26
CA SER A 268 10.36 18.24 -10.65
C SER A 268 11.40 19.27 -11.06
N ASP A 269 12.17 18.96 -12.09
CA ASP A 269 13.03 19.94 -12.75
C ASP A 269 12.25 20.55 -13.89
N TYR A 270 12.17 21.87 -13.93
CA TYR A 270 11.43 22.57 -14.97
C TYR A 270 12.29 23.61 -15.67
N ARG A 271 11.92 23.85 -16.93
CA ARG A 271 12.45 24.87 -17.80
C ARG A 271 11.29 25.60 -18.48
N LEU A 272 11.25 26.91 -18.30
CA LEU A 272 10.21 27.80 -18.80
C LEU A 272 10.83 28.78 -19.79
N GLY A 273 10.34 28.79 -21.03
CA GLY A 273 10.73 29.75 -22.05
C GLY A 273 9.69 30.85 -22.16
N LEU A 274 10.09 32.11 -21.94
CA LEU A 274 9.24 33.29 -21.98
C LEU A 274 9.68 34.24 -23.10
N ASN A 275 8.73 34.97 -23.68
CA ASN A 275 9.04 36.09 -24.56
C ASN A 275 9.24 37.40 -23.78
N GLU A 276 9.60 38.50 -24.46
CA GLU A 276 9.81 39.82 -23.83
C GLU A 276 8.58 40.36 -23.07
N GLN A 277 7.37 39.91 -23.42
CA GLN A 277 6.13 40.29 -22.73
C GLN A 277 5.77 39.35 -21.56
N GLY A 278 6.65 38.40 -21.22
CA GLY A 278 6.46 37.43 -20.13
C GLY A 278 5.47 36.31 -20.45
N ARG A 279 5.08 36.12 -21.72
CA ARG A 279 4.23 34.99 -22.14
C ARG A 279 5.06 33.73 -22.29
N MET A 280 4.53 32.62 -21.78
CA MET A 280 5.16 31.30 -21.90
C MET A 280 5.02 30.76 -23.33
N LEU A 281 6.15 30.48 -23.96
CA LEU A 281 6.26 29.87 -25.29
C LEU A 281 6.61 28.38 -25.19
N ALA A 282 7.52 28.03 -24.27
CA ALA A 282 7.99 26.67 -24.07
C ALA A 282 7.90 26.27 -22.60
N TYR A 283 7.54 25.02 -22.36
CA TYR A 283 7.59 24.41 -21.05
C TYR A 283 8.08 22.97 -21.18
N GLU A 284 9.12 22.68 -20.42
CA GLU A 284 9.66 21.34 -20.26
C GLU A 284 9.77 21.07 -18.77
N VAL A 285 9.36 19.88 -18.38
CA VAL A 285 9.48 19.44 -17.00
C VAL A 285 9.85 17.97 -17.00
N THR A 286 10.79 17.60 -16.15
CA THR A 286 11.12 16.23 -15.79
C THR A 286 10.61 15.98 -14.38
N PHE A 287 9.58 15.15 -14.28
CA PHE A 287 9.08 14.68 -12.98
C PHE A 287 9.87 13.47 -12.55
N TYR A 288 10.30 13.44 -11.28
CA TYR A 288 10.85 12.30 -10.56
C TYR A 288 9.90 11.93 -9.43
N GLN A 289 9.30 10.75 -9.49
CA GLN A 289 8.39 10.28 -8.45
C GLN A 289 9.04 9.15 -7.65
N ASN A 290 9.06 9.28 -6.32
CA ASN A 290 9.41 8.15 -5.47
C ASN A 290 8.18 7.24 -5.34
N ALA A 291 8.20 6.12 -6.07
CA ALA A 291 7.11 5.14 -6.13
C ALA A 291 7.31 3.94 -5.17
N ALA A 292 8.24 4.05 -4.22
CA ALA A 292 8.69 2.92 -3.40
C ALA A 292 9.14 1.74 -4.28
N LEU A 293 8.71 0.50 -3.99
CA LEU A 293 9.27 -0.71 -4.62
C LEU A 293 8.28 -1.55 -5.42
N PHE A 294 7.01 -1.58 -5.05
CA PHE A 294 6.01 -2.40 -5.73
C PHE A 294 5.04 -1.56 -6.54
N ILE A 295 4.58 -2.11 -7.67
CA ILE A 295 3.69 -1.39 -8.57
C ILE A 295 2.29 -1.37 -7.97
N GLN A 296 1.84 -0.19 -7.56
CA GLN A 296 0.50 0.04 -7.02
C GLN A 296 -0.42 0.72 -8.06
N PRO A 297 -1.75 0.61 -7.95
CA PRO A 297 -2.69 1.30 -8.83
C PRO A 297 -2.57 2.81 -8.76
N GLN A 298 -2.16 3.38 -7.63
CA GLN A 298 -1.83 4.81 -7.56
C GLN A 298 -0.65 5.18 -8.45
N THR A 299 0.23 4.23 -8.71
CA THR A 299 1.25 4.31 -9.75
C THR A 299 0.54 4.31 -11.11
N VAL A 300 -0.51 3.51 -11.35
CA VAL A 300 -1.27 3.38 -12.64
C VAL A 300 -2.37 4.43 -12.90
N ILE A 301 -2.87 5.15 -11.90
CA ILE A 301 -4.04 6.09 -11.96
C ILE A 301 -3.92 7.18 -13.03
N ARG A 302 -2.75 7.25 -13.64
CA ARG A 302 -2.39 8.26 -14.57
C ARG A 302 -2.00 7.56 -15.90
N ARG A 303 -3.00 7.58 -16.78
CA ARG A 303 -2.84 8.02 -18.19
C ARG A 303 -2.13 9.41 -18.31
N ILE A 304 -1.60 9.95 -17.21
CA ILE A 304 -0.82 11.17 -16.99
C ILE A 304 0.24 10.92 -15.87
N GLY A 305 1.19 9.97 -15.91
CA GLY A 305 2.31 9.88 -14.92
C GLY A 305 2.27 8.80 -13.80
N MET A 306 3.22 7.86 -13.89
CA MET A 306 3.64 6.88 -12.87
C MET A 306 5.09 7.21 -12.46
N ALA A 307 5.83 6.36 -11.73
CA ALA A 307 7.27 6.55 -11.53
C ALA A 307 7.95 6.80 -12.87
N PHE A 308 8.37 8.02 -13.09
CA PHE A 308 8.77 8.50 -14.40
C PHE A 308 10.02 9.36 -14.17
N ALA A 309 10.92 9.41 -15.14
CA ALA A 309 11.33 10.69 -15.69
C ALA A 309 10.27 11.01 -16.74
N CYS A 310 9.35 11.92 -16.42
CA CYS A 310 8.32 12.33 -17.37
C CYS A 310 8.83 13.63 -17.91
N ILE A 311 9.51 13.55 -19.05
CA ILE A 311 9.72 14.71 -19.90
C ILE A 311 8.35 15.00 -20.49
N ALA A 312 7.60 15.87 -19.82
CA ALA A 312 6.39 16.44 -20.38
C ALA A 312 6.79 17.75 -21.07
N HIS A 313 6.96 17.71 -22.39
CA HIS A 313 6.93 18.91 -23.21
C HIS A 313 5.47 19.25 -23.47
N ILE A 314 4.84 19.99 -22.55
CA ILE A 314 3.51 20.54 -22.79
C ILE A 314 3.69 21.85 -23.54
N LEU A 315 3.66 21.78 -24.87
CA LEU A 315 3.53 22.96 -25.72
C LEU A 315 2.05 23.20 -26.00
N THR A 316 1.51 24.29 -25.48
CA THR A 316 0.31 24.91 -26.05
C THR A 316 0.74 25.95 -27.07
N PRO A 317 0.20 25.94 -28.31
CA PRO A 317 0.28 27.11 -29.15
C PRO A 317 -0.58 28.20 -28.50
N ALA A 318 -0.03 29.38 -28.28
CA ALA A 318 -0.81 30.57 -27.98
C ALA A 318 -1.57 31.00 -29.26
N GLN A 319 -2.61 30.24 -29.61
CA GLN A 319 -3.66 30.63 -30.56
C GLN A 319 -5.02 30.22 -30.01
N HIS A 320 -5.39 30.79 -28.86
CA HIS A 320 -6.80 31.08 -28.61
C HIS A 320 -6.89 32.51 -28.07
N GLN A 321 -7.28 33.42 -28.97
CA GLN A 321 -7.93 34.66 -28.63
C GLN A 321 -9.21 34.34 -27.84
N LEU A 322 -9.36 34.93 -26.66
CA LEU A 322 -10.66 35.25 -26.09
C LEU A 322 -11.07 36.63 -26.61
#